data_AF-A0A2D4P6W7-F1
#
_entry.id   AF-A0A2D4P6W7-F1
#
_cell.length_a   1.000
_cell.length_b   1.000
_cell.length_c   1.000
_cell.angle_alpha   90.00
_cell.angle_beta   90.00
_cell.angle_gamma   90.00
#
_symmetry.space_group_name_H-M   'P 1'
#
loop_
_entity.id
_entity.type
_entity.pdbx_description
1 polymer ?
#
loop_
_entity_poly.entity_id
_entity_poly.type
_entity_poly.pdbx_seq_one_letter_code
_entity_poly.pdbx_strand_id
1 'polypeptide(L)'
;YGDVLILRPMREYPAKEIAFYNYLFGVPTVFTPGLDTKASDRASIHLLIESFLCKLQLEFPSTVSTVYRTGEKLSAVPLGDQPDVPTTPASCLLCLCPLDTNVEDGSSLQATLLSEKLSQRLPAVEGCCGGGAQAGCCGEPPAGRETTEFAPLLCYGCRLTIKELSCVE
;
A
#
# COMPACT_ATOMS: atom_id res chain seq x y z
N TYR A 1 2.47 -14.48 10.37
CA TYR A 1 2.00 -13.35 11.19
C TYR A 1 0.88 -13.72 12.17
N GLY A 2 0.40 -14.97 12.22
CA GLY A 2 -0.62 -15.38 13.21
C GLY A 2 -0.15 -15.29 14.67
N ASP A 3 1.17 -15.33 14.91
CA ASP A 3 1.72 -15.44 16.27
C ASP A 3 2.31 -14.12 16.81
N VAL A 4 2.21 -13.01 16.08
CA VAL A 4 2.78 -11.71 16.50
C VAL A 4 1.69 -10.66 16.66
N LEU A 5 1.48 -10.23 17.89
CA LEU A 5 0.56 -9.16 18.22
C LEU A 5 1.24 -7.80 18.02
N ILE A 6 0.74 -6.99 17.09
CA ILE A 6 1.21 -5.62 16.90
C ILE A 6 0.34 -4.68 17.73
N LEU A 7 0.93 -4.14 18.80
CA LEU A 7 0.30 -3.12 19.63
C LEU A 7 0.80 -1.73 19.23
N ARG A 8 -0.08 -0.73 19.37
CA ARG A 8 0.28 0.69 19.20
C ARG A 8 -0.12 1.48 20.46
N PRO A 9 0.63 1.36 21.57
CA PRO A 9 0.28 2.03 22.83
C PRO A 9 0.19 3.55 22.72
N MET A 10 1.00 4.15 21.85
CA MET A 10 1.06 5.60 21.66
C MET A 10 0.03 6.15 20.66
N ARG A 11 -0.90 5.32 20.16
CA ARG A 11 -1.78 5.64 19.03
C ARG A 11 -2.72 6.83 19.28
N GLU A 12 -3.12 7.07 20.53
CA GLU A 12 -4.03 8.17 20.90
C GLU A 12 -3.31 9.48 21.28
N TYR A 13 -1.98 9.45 21.44
CA TYR A 13 -1.21 10.60 21.90
C TYR A 13 -0.58 11.32 20.71
N PRO A 14 -0.86 12.62 20.50
CA PRO A 14 -0.21 13.39 19.46
C PRO A 14 1.29 13.57 19.75
N ALA A 15 2.09 13.69 18.68
CA ALA A 15 3.55 13.80 18.79
C ALA A 15 4.03 14.91 19.75
N LYS A 16 3.30 16.03 19.82
CA LYS A 16 3.58 17.13 20.76
C LYS A 16 3.51 16.70 22.23
N GLU A 17 2.54 15.88 22.61
CA GLU A 17 2.37 15.43 24.00
C GLU A 17 3.48 14.45 24.38
N ILE A 18 3.84 13.57 23.45
CA ILE A 18 4.98 12.65 23.61
C ILE A 18 6.28 13.42 23.77
N ALA A 19 6.49 14.49 23.00
CA ALA A 19 7.66 15.34 23.11
C ALA A 19 7.74 16.04 24.49
N PHE A 20 6.63 16.59 24.99
CA PHE A 20 6.58 17.18 26.34
C PHE A 20 6.84 16.14 27.44
N TYR A 21 6.25 14.95 27.32
CA TYR A 21 6.51 13.85 28.24
C TYR A 21 8.00 13.51 28.28
N ASN A 22 8.62 13.30 27.11
CA ASN A 22 10.05 12.97 27.05
C ASN A 22 10.93 14.06 27.67
N TYR A 23 10.59 15.34 27.45
CA TYR A 23 11.31 16.45 28.06
C TYR A 23 11.17 16.49 29.59
N LEU A 24 9.93 16.39 30.11
CA LEU A 24 9.63 16.48 31.54
C LEU A 24 10.25 15.33 32.34
N PHE A 25 10.32 14.13 31.75
CA PHE A 25 10.84 12.94 32.41
C PHE A 25 12.28 12.59 32.00
N GLY A 26 12.94 13.45 31.21
CA GLY A 26 14.33 13.26 30.79
C GLY A 26 14.55 12.00 29.94
N VAL A 27 13.55 11.58 29.17
CA VAL A 27 13.65 10.41 28.29
C VAL A 27 14.59 10.74 27.13
N PRO A 28 15.66 9.97 26.90
CA PRO A 28 16.54 10.18 25.75
C PRO A 28 15.77 10.05 24.44
N THR A 29 15.87 11.04 23.56
CA THR A 29 15.20 11.05 22.26
C THR A 29 16.19 11.24 21.13
N VAL A 30 15.96 10.53 20.02
CA VAL A 30 16.70 10.71 18.76
C VAL A 30 15.70 11.16 17.70
N PHE A 31 15.98 12.30 17.08
CA PHE A 31 15.20 12.76 15.95
C PHE A 31 15.80 12.21 14.65
N THR A 32 15.03 11.41 13.92
CA THR A 32 15.43 10.88 12.61
C THR A 32 14.59 11.57 11.53
N PRO A 33 15.16 12.51 10.76
CA PRO A 33 14.42 13.18 9.69
C PRO A 33 14.04 12.16 8.61
N GLY A 34 12.76 12.14 8.24
CA GLY A 34 12.27 11.43 7.06
C GLY A 34 12.62 12.15 5.75
N LEU A 35 12.42 11.46 4.62
CA LEU A 35 12.66 12.00 3.27
C LEU A 35 11.84 13.26 2.96
N ASP A 36 10.73 13.42 3.65
CA ASP A 36 9.75 14.49 3.54
C ASP A 36 9.97 15.62 4.57
N THR A 37 11.03 15.52 5.38
CA THR A 37 11.36 16.56 6.36
C THR A 37 11.66 17.89 5.66
N LYS A 38 10.92 18.95 6.02
CA LYS A 38 10.94 20.27 5.36
C LYS A 38 10.45 20.29 3.90
N ALA A 39 9.84 19.22 3.42
CA ALA A 39 9.16 19.24 2.13
C ALA A 39 7.91 20.13 2.20
N SER A 40 7.38 20.53 1.03
CA SER A 40 6.13 21.29 0.98
C SER A 40 4.95 20.42 1.44
N ASP A 41 3.88 21.05 1.93
CA ASP A 41 2.68 20.34 2.36
C ASP A 41 1.96 19.59 1.20
N ARG A 42 2.32 19.88 -0.04
CA ARG A 42 1.83 19.20 -1.25
C ARG A 42 2.78 18.16 -1.82
N ALA A 43 3.91 17.90 -1.16
CA ALA A 43 4.89 16.94 -1.65
C ALA A 43 4.41 15.48 -1.57
N SER A 44 3.45 15.19 -0.68
CA SER A 44 2.81 13.88 -0.59
C SER A 44 1.36 13.99 -0.10
N ILE A 45 0.56 12.97 -0.39
CA ILE A 45 -0.79 12.87 0.17
C ILE A 45 -0.78 12.80 1.70
N HIS A 46 0.24 12.17 2.29
CA HIS A 46 0.40 12.08 3.74
C HIS A 46 0.61 13.46 4.38
N LEU A 47 1.51 14.28 3.83
CA LEU A 47 1.75 15.65 4.32
C LEU A 47 0.53 16.56 4.11
N LEU A 48 -0.19 16.38 2.99
CA LEU A 48 -1.39 17.14 2.72
C LEU A 48 -2.48 16.85 3.78
N ILE A 49 -2.69 15.57 4.09
CA ILE A 49 -3.64 15.12 5.12
C ILE A 49 -3.19 15.60 6.50
N GLU A 50 -1.91 15.48 6.84
CA GLU A 50 -1.35 15.96 8.11
C GLU A 50 -1.60 17.47 8.28
N SER A 51 -1.20 18.28 7.30
CA SER A 51 -1.40 19.74 7.29
C SER A 51 -2.88 20.10 7.43
N PHE A 52 -3.76 19.41 6.71
CA PHE A 52 -5.21 19.59 6.81
C PHE A 52 -5.74 19.28 8.22
N LEU A 53 -5.40 18.12 8.78
CA LEU A 53 -5.85 17.72 10.12
C LEU A 53 -5.30 18.62 11.21
N CYS A 54 -4.04 19.05 11.10
CA CYS A 54 -3.42 20.01 12.01
C CYS A 54 -4.15 21.36 11.99
N LYS A 55 -4.48 21.89 10.81
CA LYS A 55 -5.24 23.15 10.66
C LYS A 55 -6.64 23.02 11.27
N LEU A 56 -7.34 21.93 11.00
CA LEU A 56 -8.65 21.69 11.62
C LEU A 56 -8.56 21.60 13.14
N GLN A 57 -7.57 20.90 13.68
CA GLN A 57 -7.39 20.74 15.13
C GLN A 57 -7.14 22.09 15.84
N LEU A 58 -6.56 23.08 15.16
CA LEU A 58 -6.36 24.42 15.71
C LEU A 58 -7.68 25.18 15.89
N GLU A 59 -8.61 25.04 14.95
CA GLU A 59 -9.92 25.69 14.98
C GLU A 59 -10.96 24.89 15.79
N PHE A 60 -10.84 23.56 15.76
CA PHE A 60 -11.75 22.61 16.37
C PHE A 60 -10.96 21.62 17.25
N PRO A 61 -10.81 21.89 18.56
CA PRO A 61 -10.13 20.98 19.45
C PRO A 61 -10.76 19.58 19.41
N SER A 62 -9.91 18.56 19.42
CA SER A 62 -10.27 17.12 19.37
C SER A 62 -10.64 16.56 17.99
N THR A 63 -10.42 17.29 16.88
CA THR A 63 -10.57 16.74 15.52
C THR A 63 -9.82 15.44 15.32
N VAL A 64 -8.50 15.40 15.60
CA VAL A 64 -7.66 14.22 15.35
C VAL A 64 -8.18 13.00 16.12
N SER A 65 -8.50 13.17 17.40
CA SER A 65 -9.07 12.11 18.24
C SER A 65 -10.44 11.64 17.74
N THR A 66 -11.28 12.55 17.27
CA THR A 66 -12.63 12.25 16.76
C THR A 66 -12.54 11.48 15.44
N VAL A 67 -11.72 11.93 14.49
CA VAL A 67 -11.45 11.24 13.22
C VAL A 67 -10.95 9.83 13.50
N TYR A 68 -9.99 9.70 14.41
CA TYR A 68 -9.44 8.41 14.81
C TYR A 68 -10.51 7.46 15.39
N ARG A 69 -11.25 7.89 16.42
CA ARG A 69 -12.32 7.07 17.05
C ARG A 69 -13.45 6.73 16.09
N THR A 70 -13.71 7.60 15.12
CA THR A 70 -14.71 7.33 14.07
C THR A 70 -14.17 6.31 13.07
N GLY A 71 -12.90 6.42 12.66
CA GLY A 71 -12.22 5.43 11.83
C GLY A 71 -12.23 4.02 12.45
N GLU A 72 -12.05 3.91 13.77
CA GLU A 72 -12.17 2.63 14.48
C GLU A 72 -13.59 2.05 14.40
N LYS A 73 -14.63 2.88 14.48
CA LYS A 73 -16.03 2.43 14.34
C LYS A 73 -16.36 1.98 12.91
N LEU A 74 -15.71 2.60 11.93
CA LEU A 74 -15.89 2.30 10.50
C LEU A 74 -15.04 1.13 10.03
N SER A 75 -13.99 0.76 10.77
CA SER A 75 -13.21 -0.43 10.51
C SER A 75 -14.11 -1.63 10.74
N ALA A 76 -14.78 -2.06 9.66
CA ALA A 76 -15.58 -3.26 9.65
C ALA A 76 -14.71 -4.40 10.18
N VAL A 77 -15.20 -5.07 11.22
CA VAL A 77 -14.70 -6.37 11.64
C VAL A 77 -14.61 -7.20 10.36
N PRO A 78 -13.42 -7.72 9.99
CA PRO A 78 -13.32 -8.63 8.86
C PRO A 78 -14.37 -9.72 9.08
N LEU A 79 -15.26 -9.90 8.11
CA LEU A 79 -16.24 -10.98 8.13
C LEU A 79 -15.45 -12.28 8.31
N GLY A 80 -15.49 -12.82 9.51
CA GLY A 80 -14.53 -13.84 9.95
C GLY A 80 -15.08 -14.63 11.12
N ASP A 81 -16.37 -14.94 11.07
CA ASP A 81 -16.98 -16.06 11.81
C ASP A 81 -17.93 -16.79 10.86
N GLN A 82 -17.37 -17.41 9.82
CA GLN A 82 -17.93 -18.66 9.31
C GLN A 82 -17.16 -19.79 10.01
N PRO A 83 -17.75 -20.50 10.97
CA PRO A 83 -17.20 -21.74 11.44
C PRO A 83 -17.34 -22.76 10.30
N ASP A 84 -16.33 -23.62 10.11
CA ASP A 84 -16.39 -24.89 9.36
C ASP A 84 -15.46 -25.08 8.14
N VAL A 85 -14.33 -24.36 8.02
CA VAL A 85 -13.18 -24.92 7.27
C VAL A 85 -11.85 -24.57 7.95
N PRO A 86 -11.02 -25.55 8.36
CA PRO A 86 -9.65 -25.30 8.78
C PRO A 86 -8.80 -25.02 7.53
N THR A 87 -9.04 -23.88 6.88
CA THR A 87 -8.18 -23.42 5.79
C THR A 87 -7.03 -22.67 6.44
N THR A 88 -5.93 -23.37 6.73
CA THR A 88 -4.64 -22.68 6.93
C THR A 88 -4.46 -21.71 5.76
N PRO A 89 -4.28 -20.39 6.00
CA PRO A 89 -4.10 -19.45 4.92
C PRO A 89 -2.86 -19.89 4.14
N ALA A 90 -3.05 -20.21 2.87
CA ALA A 90 -1.95 -20.62 2.02
C ALA A 90 -0.84 -19.55 2.08
N SER A 91 0.40 -19.97 2.28
CA SER A 91 1.56 -19.09 2.38
C SER A 91 2.23 -18.94 1.02
N CYS A 92 2.76 -17.75 0.73
CA CYS A 92 3.57 -17.48 -0.44
C CYS A 92 4.81 -18.39 -0.47
N LEU A 93 5.07 -19.09 -1.56
CA LEU A 93 6.25 -19.96 -1.68
C LEU A 93 7.59 -19.22 -1.60
N LEU A 94 7.63 -17.94 -1.97
CA LEU A 94 8.87 -17.17 -2.01
C LEU A 94 9.21 -16.51 -0.66
N CYS A 95 8.24 -15.82 -0.06
CA CYS A 95 8.46 -15.05 1.17
C CYS A 95 7.84 -15.67 2.43
N LEU A 96 7.09 -16.77 2.28
CA LEU A 96 6.38 -17.49 3.36
C LEU A 96 5.32 -16.65 4.10
N CYS A 97 5.07 -15.41 3.67
CA CYS A 97 3.98 -14.58 4.18
C CYS A 97 2.61 -15.16 3.76
N PRO A 98 1.52 -14.85 4.49
CA PRO A 98 0.17 -15.20 4.07
C PRO A 98 -0.12 -14.70 2.65
N LEU A 99 -0.79 -15.50 1.82
CA LEU A 99 -1.22 -15.06 0.50
C LEU A 99 -2.26 -13.95 0.62
N ASP A 100 -1.96 -12.82 -0.01
CA ASP A 100 -2.81 -11.63 -0.14
C ASP A 100 -3.65 -11.64 -1.44
N THR A 101 -3.61 -12.75 -2.18
CA THR A 101 -4.28 -12.90 -3.49
C THR A 101 -5.61 -13.66 -3.43
N ASN A 102 -5.98 -14.18 -2.25
CA ASN A 102 -7.31 -14.74 -2.02
C ASN A 102 -8.22 -13.61 -1.57
N VAL A 103 -8.79 -12.88 -2.53
CA VAL A 103 -9.50 -11.63 -2.26
C VAL A 103 -10.89 -11.65 -2.85
N GLU A 104 -11.83 -11.14 -2.06
CA GLU A 104 -13.23 -10.91 -2.42
C GLU A 104 -13.38 -10.01 -3.65
N ASP A 105 -14.55 -10.11 -4.28
CA ASP A 105 -14.93 -9.27 -5.41
C ASP A 105 -15.00 -7.79 -5.02
N GLY A 106 -14.37 -6.92 -5.84
CA GLY A 106 -14.26 -5.49 -5.59
C GLY A 106 -13.03 -5.06 -4.77
N SER A 107 -12.07 -5.97 -4.55
CA SER A 107 -10.84 -5.64 -3.82
C SER A 107 -9.90 -4.70 -4.58
N SER A 108 -9.02 -4.02 -3.82
CA SER A 108 -7.96 -3.18 -4.39
C SER A 108 -7.06 -3.96 -5.34
N LEU A 109 -6.73 -5.21 -5.01
CA LEU A 109 -5.95 -6.09 -5.88
C LEU A 109 -6.64 -6.33 -7.22
N GLN A 110 -7.94 -6.64 -7.22
CA GLN A 110 -8.70 -6.82 -8.45
C GLN A 110 -8.70 -5.53 -9.29
N ALA A 111 -8.87 -4.37 -8.66
CA ALA A 111 -8.83 -3.07 -9.35
C ALA A 111 -7.45 -2.79 -9.98
N THR A 112 -6.36 -3.14 -9.29
CA THR A 112 -5.00 -3.01 -9.82
C THR A 112 -4.77 -3.95 -11.00
N LEU A 113 -5.16 -5.23 -10.89
CA LEU A 113 -5.03 -6.21 -11.98
C LEU A 113 -5.89 -5.84 -13.20
N LEU A 114 -7.07 -5.26 -12.99
CA LEU A 114 -7.93 -4.75 -14.06
C LEU A 114 -7.24 -3.56 -14.75
N SER A 115 -6.77 -2.58 -13.98
CA SER A 115 -6.03 -1.42 -14.52
C SER A 115 -4.82 -1.88 -15.34
N GLU A 116 -4.06 -2.85 -14.84
CA GLU A 116 -2.92 -3.43 -15.54
C GLU A 116 -3.32 -4.09 -16.86
N LYS A 117 -4.37 -4.92 -16.88
CA LYS A 117 -4.89 -5.55 -18.10
C LYS A 117 -5.36 -4.52 -19.13
N LEU A 118 -5.98 -3.43 -18.68
CA LEU A 118 -6.41 -2.34 -19.55
C LEU A 118 -5.22 -1.56 -20.10
N SER A 119 -4.20 -1.27 -19.28
CA SER A 119 -2.99 -0.58 -19.73
C SER A 119 -2.16 -1.41 -20.71
N GLN A 120 -2.22 -2.74 -20.62
CA GLN A 120 -1.55 -3.65 -21.58
C GLN A 120 -2.36 -3.85 -22.87
N ARG A 121 -3.67 -3.59 -22.86
CA ARG A 121 -4.48 -3.52 -24.08
C ARG A 121 -4.22 -2.19 -24.77
N LEU A 122 -3.29 -2.20 -25.73
CA LEU A 122 -3.28 -1.16 -26.76
C LEU A 122 -4.69 -1.09 -27.39
N PRO A 123 -5.27 0.10 -27.58
CA PRO A 123 -6.48 0.23 -28.37
C PRO A 123 -6.21 -0.38 -29.75
N ALA A 124 -7.02 -1.35 -30.15
CA ALA A 124 -7.00 -1.86 -31.49
C ALA A 124 -7.44 -0.72 -32.43
N VAL A 125 -6.47 -0.15 -33.16
CA VAL A 125 -6.64 0.77 -34.32
C VAL A 125 -7.06 2.19 -33.86
N GLU A 126 -6.36 3.31 -34.05
CA GLU A 126 -5.43 3.78 -35.09
C GLU A 126 -4.17 4.45 -34.48
N GLY A 127 -3.11 4.57 -35.29
CA GLY A 127 -1.75 4.90 -34.88
C GLY A 127 -1.58 6.12 -33.96
N CYS A 128 -0.84 5.92 -32.86
CA CYS A 128 -0.37 6.97 -31.96
C CYS A 128 0.77 7.83 -32.56
N CYS A 129 1.27 7.48 -33.75
CA CYS A 129 2.31 8.25 -34.44
C CYS A 129 1.82 8.66 -35.83
N GLY A 130 1.11 9.78 -35.88
CA GLY A 130 0.88 10.51 -37.13
C GLY A 130 2.20 11.10 -37.64
N GLY A 131 2.84 10.43 -38.59
CA GLY A 131 3.81 11.00 -39.51
C GLY A 131 5.28 10.99 -39.06
N GLY A 132 6.13 10.41 -39.92
CA GLY A 132 7.58 10.64 -39.91
C GLY A 132 8.39 9.43 -39.47
N ALA A 133 9.10 8.83 -40.42
CA ALA A 133 10.00 7.71 -40.23
C ALA A 133 11.17 8.03 -39.28
N GLN A 134 11.37 7.22 -38.24
CA GLN A 134 12.61 6.53 -37.85
C GLN A 134 12.64 6.19 -36.35
N ALA A 135 13.20 5.01 -36.09
CA ALA A 135 13.62 4.44 -34.80
C ALA A 135 12.51 3.95 -33.86
N GLY A 136 12.56 2.63 -33.61
CA GLY A 136 11.63 1.88 -32.77
C GLY A 136 11.55 2.42 -31.34
N CYS A 137 10.34 2.76 -30.93
CA CYS A 137 10.00 3.14 -29.56
C CYS A 137 9.24 2.01 -28.83
N CYS A 138 8.72 1.02 -29.56
CA CYS A 138 8.00 -0.10 -29.00
C CYS A 138 8.72 -1.39 -29.39
N GLY A 139 9.65 -1.83 -28.56
CA GLY A 139 10.18 -3.19 -28.65
C GLY A 139 9.03 -4.19 -28.54
N GLU A 140 9.05 -5.22 -29.37
CA GLU A 140 8.13 -6.35 -29.24
C GLU A 140 8.26 -6.95 -27.83
N PRO A 141 7.15 -7.29 -27.15
CA PRO A 141 7.25 -8.00 -25.88
C PRO A 141 7.96 -9.33 -26.15
N PRO A 142 8.98 -9.72 -25.36
CA PRO A 142 9.59 -11.03 -25.51
C PRO A 142 8.49 -12.08 -25.37
N ALA A 143 8.45 -13.01 -26.33
CA ALA A 143 7.51 -14.11 -26.39
C ALA A 143 7.42 -14.77 -25.00
N GLY A 144 6.20 -14.81 -24.46
CA GLY A 144 5.91 -15.19 -23.08
C GLY A 144 6.65 -16.44 -22.65
N ARG A 145 7.67 -16.24 -21.81
CA ARG A 145 8.30 -17.33 -21.08
C ARG A 145 7.33 -17.73 -19.98
N GLU A 146 7.01 -19.01 -19.92
CA GLU A 146 6.08 -19.65 -18.98
C GLU A 146 6.49 -19.40 -17.52
N THR A 147 6.14 -18.25 -16.94
CA THR A 147 6.10 -18.05 -15.48
C THR A 147 4.79 -18.58 -14.88
N THR A 148 4.08 -19.44 -15.61
CA THR A 148 2.64 -19.67 -15.49
C THR A 148 2.22 -20.71 -14.44
N GLU A 149 3.12 -21.55 -13.93
CA GLU A 149 2.73 -22.60 -12.98
C GLU A 149 2.74 -22.15 -11.52
N PHE A 150 3.70 -21.30 -11.12
CA PHE A 150 3.88 -20.94 -9.70
C PHE A 150 3.19 -19.64 -9.29
N ALA A 151 2.76 -18.80 -10.25
CA ALA A 151 2.07 -17.54 -10.00
C ALA A 151 0.94 -17.62 -8.95
N PRO A 152 0.00 -18.61 -8.99
CA PRO A 152 -1.07 -18.70 -7.99
C PRO A 152 -0.58 -18.98 -6.56
N LEU A 153 0.65 -19.46 -6.39
CA LEU A 153 1.27 -19.80 -5.10
C LEU A 153 2.11 -18.65 -4.51
N LEU A 154 2.12 -17.48 -5.17
CA LEU A 154 2.88 -16.30 -4.75
C LEU A 154 1.95 -15.16 -4.33
N CYS A 155 2.35 -14.41 -3.31
CA CYS A 155 1.71 -13.14 -2.95
C CYS A 155 1.92 -12.09 -4.03
N TYR A 156 1.06 -11.08 -4.09
CA TYR A 156 1.10 -10.05 -5.11
C TYR A 156 2.46 -9.33 -5.17
N GLY A 157 3.04 -9.00 -4.01
CA GLY A 157 4.36 -8.38 -3.94
C GLY A 157 5.46 -9.24 -4.58
N CYS A 158 5.50 -10.53 -4.30
CA CYS A 158 6.48 -11.46 -4.90
C CYS A 158 6.27 -11.61 -6.42
N ARG A 159 5.02 -11.58 -6.89
CA ARG A 159 4.71 -11.60 -8.33
C ARG A 159 5.29 -10.36 -9.02
N LEU A 160 5.13 -9.17 -8.43
CA LEU A 160 5.70 -7.93 -8.95
C LEU A 160 7.22 -7.99 -9.00
N THR A 161 7.88 -8.42 -7.93
CA THR A 161 9.34 -8.53 -7.89
C THR A 161 9.86 -9.44 -9.01
N ILE A 162 9.25 -10.62 -9.22
CA ILE A 162 9.66 -11.52 -10.30
C ILE A 162 9.44 -10.87 -11.67
N LYS A 163 8.30 -10.21 -11.87
CA LYS A 163 7.99 -9.51 -13.11
C LYS A 163 9.00 -8.41 -13.41
N GLU A 164 9.35 -7.58 -12.42
CA GLU A 164 10.35 -6.52 -12.58
C GLU A 164 11.73 -7.07 -12.91
N LEU A 165 12.15 -8.16 -12.26
CA LEU A 165 13.42 -8.82 -12.57
C LEU A 165 13.45 -9.37 -14.01
N SER A 166 12.34 -9.91 -14.50
CA SER A 166 12.24 -10.39 -15.89
C SER A 166 12.24 -9.28 -16.95
N CYS A 167 12.04 -8.01 -16.56
CA CYS A 167 12.12 -6.86 -17.47
C CYS A 167 13.53 -6.25 -17.57
N VAL A 168 14.48 -6.70 -16.75
CA VAL A 168 15.87 -6.21 -16.73
C VAL A 168 16.80 -7.08 -17.58
N GLU A 169 16.36 -8.27 -18.00
CA GLU A 169 17.03 -9.14 -18.99
C GLU A 169 16.65 -8.77 -20.43
#